data_AF-A0A0F9K069-F1
#
_entry.id   AF-A0A0F9K069-F1
#
_cell.length_a   1.000
_cell.length_b   1.000
_cell.length_c   1.000
_cell.angle_alpha   90.00
_cell.angle_beta   90.00
_cell.angle_gamma   90.00
#
_symmetry.space_group_name_H-M   'P 1'
#
loop_
_entity.id
_entity.type
_entity.pdbx_description
1 polymer ?
#
loop_
_entity_poly.entity_id
_entity_poly.type
_entity_poly.pdbx_seq_one_letter_code
_entity_poly.pdbx_strand_id
1 'polypeptide(L)'
;GNRVQLVGDDLFVTNQNRLKKGIELGVANSILIKPNQIGTLTETIQTIEMARSKGYATIISHRSGETEDTIISDIAVATNAGQIKAGSLSRTDRICKYNQLLRIEEELGDKAVYGKAYLKID
;
A
#
# COMPACT_ATOMS: atom_id res chain seq x y z
N GLY A 1 -9.98 4.84 -16.88
CA GLY A 1 -9.58 5.69 -15.73
C GLY A 1 -8.06 5.86 -15.70
N ASN A 2 -7.45 6.29 -16.80
CA ASN A 2 -5.98 6.21 -16.96
C ASN A 2 -5.27 7.47 -16.47
N ARG A 3 -6.04 8.51 -16.12
CA ARG A 3 -5.53 9.79 -15.62
C ARG A 3 -5.67 9.97 -14.11
N VAL A 4 -6.44 9.11 -13.45
CA VAL A 4 -6.81 9.25 -12.03
C VAL A 4 -6.75 7.88 -11.37
N GLN A 5 -6.18 7.82 -10.17
CA GLN A 5 -6.19 6.64 -9.33
C GLN A 5 -7.52 6.58 -8.55
N LEU A 6 -8.31 5.55 -8.83
CA LEU A 6 -9.56 5.22 -8.14
C LEU A 6 -9.24 4.14 -7.10
N VAL A 7 -9.18 4.55 -5.84
CA VAL A 7 -8.74 3.71 -4.72
C VAL A 7 -9.94 3.06 -4.03
N GLY A 8 -10.00 1.73 -4.05
CA GLY A 8 -10.98 0.99 -3.25
C GLY A 8 -10.45 0.73 -1.83
N ASP A 9 -11.09 1.34 -0.83
CA ASP A 9 -10.87 1.06 0.60
C ASP A 9 -11.99 0.12 1.11
N ASP A 10 -13.12 0.68 1.58
CA ASP A 10 -14.26 -0.09 2.10
C ASP A 10 -14.94 -0.97 1.03
N LEU A 11 -14.70 -0.67 -0.24
CA LEU A 11 -15.15 -1.50 -1.36
C LEU A 11 -14.49 -2.88 -1.33
N PHE A 12 -13.19 -2.93 -1.01
CA PHE A 12 -12.39 -4.15 -1.04
C PHE A 12 -12.05 -4.70 0.34
N VAL A 13 -11.95 -3.84 1.38
CA VAL A 13 -11.59 -4.18 2.76
C VAL A 13 -10.39 -5.14 2.87
N THR A 14 -9.40 -4.95 2.00
CA THR A 14 -8.24 -5.85 1.86
C THR A 14 -8.66 -7.33 1.73
N ASN A 15 -9.75 -7.64 1.03
CA ASN A 15 -10.26 -9.01 0.87
C ASN A 15 -10.09 -9.49 -0.58
N GLN A 16 -9.44 -10.65 -0.76
CA GLN A 16 -9.13 -11.20 -2.09
C GLN A 16 -10.37 -11.45 -2.96
N ASN A 17 -11.46 -11.97 -2.38
CA ASN A 17 -12.69 -12.25 -3.14
C ASN A 17 -13.35 -10.97 -3.64
N ARG A 18 -13.40 -9.93 -2.79
CA ARG A 18 -13.95 -8.62 -3.16
C ARG A 18 -13.07 -7.91 -4.18
N LEU A 19 -11.75 -7.97 -4.02
CA LEU A 19 -10.80 -7.45 -4.99
C LEU A 19 -10.97 -8.13 -6.34
N LYS A 20 -11.00 -9.48 -6.37
CA LYS A 20 -11.22 -10.26 -7.60
C LYS A 20 -12.51 -9.83 -8.31
N LYS A 21 -13.62 -9.73 -7.57
CA LYS A 21 -14.89 -9.27 -8.15
C LYS A 21 -14.81 -7.84 -8.66
N GLY A 22 -14.13 -6.96 -7.92
CA GLY A 22 -13.93 -5.57 -8.34
C GLY A 22 -13.10 -5.43 -9.61
N ILE A 23 -12.08 -6.27 -9.77
CA ILE A 23 -11.26 -6.35 -10.99
C ILE A 23 -12.12 -6.81 -12.17
N GLU A 24 -12.91 -7.88 -12.00
CA GLU A 24 -13.82 -8.38 -13.04
C GLU A 24 -14.84 -7.34 -13.49
N LEU A 25 -15.34 -6.52 -12.56
CA LEU A 25 -16.33 -5.47 -12.83
C LEU A 25 -15.71 -4.13 -13.25
N GLY A 26 -14.38 -3.96 -13.19
CA GLY A 26 -13.70 -2.72 -13.54
C GLY A 26 -14.05 -1.51 -12.66
N VAL A 27 -14.37 -1.72 -11.38
CA VAL A 27 -14.92 -0.67 -10.49
C VAL A 27 -13.87 0.29 -9.90
N ALA A 28 -12.58 -0.05 -10.01
CA ALA A 28 -11.47 0.74 -9.49
C ALA A 28 -10.20 0.43 -10.31
N ASN A 29 -9.07 1.05 -9.97
CA ASN A 29 -7.76 0.69 -10.55
C ASN A 29 -6.64 0.62 -9.49
N SER A 30 -7.03 0.66 -8.21
CA SER A 30 -6.11 0.53 -7.09
C SER A 30 -6.83 0.07 -5.83
N ILE A 31 -6.07 -0.46 -4.88
CA ILE A 31 -6.56 -0.94 -3.59
C ILE A 31 -5.77 -0.31 -2.44
N LEU A 32 -6.49 0.11 -1.40
CA LEU A 32 -5.89 0.49 -0.12
C LEU A 32 -5.72 -0.77 0.74
N ILE A 33 -4.48 -1.10 1.10
CA ILE A 33 -4.12 -2.30 1.84
C ILE A 33 -3.95 -1.95 3.32
N LYS A 34 -4.72 -2.62 4.18
CA LYS A 34 -4.61 -2.53 5.63
C LYS A 34 -4.37 -3.95 6.16
N PRO A 35 -3.13 -4.34 6.53
CA PRO A 35 -2.81 -5.72 6.89
C PRO A 35 -3.72 -6.30 7.98
N ASN A 36 -4.12 -5.47 8.94
CA ASN A 36 -5.02 -5.89 10.02
C ASN A 36 -6.49 -6.09 9.61
N GLN A 37 -6.89 -5.79 8.37
CA GLN A 37 -8.21 -6.15 7.84
C GLN A 37 -8.27 -7.59 7.34
N ILE A 38 -7.16 -8.13 6.82
CA ILE A 38 -7.10 -9.48 6.26
C ILE A 38 -6.60 -10.51 7.27
N GLY A 39 -5.83 -10.08 8.28
CA GLY A 39 -5.47 -10.88 9.44
C GLY A 39 -4.01 -11.31 9.47
N THR A 40 -3.52 -11.94 8.38
CA THR A 40 -2.13 -12.43 8.33
C THR A 40 -1.25 -11.70 7.32
N LEU A 41 0.06 -11.76 7.55
CA LEU A 41 1.05 -11.21 6.62
C LEU A 41 1.06 -11.95 5.28
N THR A 42 0.92 -13.28 5.29
CA THR A 42 0.85 -14.09 4.08
C THR A 42 -0.32 -13.67 3.20
N GLU A 43 -1.52 -13.52 3.78
CA GLU A 43 -2.70 -13.11 3.01
C GLU A 43 -2.56 -11.64 2.53
N THR A 44 -1.93 -10.78 3.33
CA THR A 44 -1.60 -9.40 2.93
C THR A 44 -0.73 -9.39 1.67
N ILE A 45 0.37 -10.14 1.66
CA ILE A 45 1.29 -10.24 0.52
C ILE A 45 0.58 -10.84 -0.70
N GLN A 46 -0.20 -11.92 -0.52
CA GLN A 46 -0.98 -12.54 -1.60
C GLN A 46 -1.97 -11.55 -2.23
N THR A 47 -2.61 -10.70 -1.43
CA THR A 47 -3.55 -9.68 -1.91
C THR A 47 -2.83 -8.59 -2.70
N ILE A 48 -1.66 -8.17 -2.24
CA ILE A 48 -0.80 -7.21 -2.96
C ILE A 48 -0.38 -7.77 -4.32
N GLU A 49 0.08 -9.02 -4.36
CA GLU A 49 0.50 -9.68 -5.60
C GLU A 49 -0.67 -9.90 -6.58
N MET A 50 -1.84 -10.27 -6.06
CA MET A 50 -3.06 -10.37 -6.88
C MET A 50 -3.39 -9.03 -7.54
N ALA A 51 -3.39 -7.93 -6.79
CA ALA A 51 -3.63 -6.60 -7.32
C ALA A 51 -2.60 -6.23 -8.39
N ARG A 52 -1.30 -6.38 -8.08
CA ARG A 52 -0.19 -6.07 -9.00
C ARG A 52 -0.27 -6.87 -10.31
N SER A 53 -0.53 -8.17 -10.23
CA SER A 53 -0.63 -9.04 -11.42
C SER A 53 -1.79 -8.67 -12.35
N LYS A 54 -2.79 -7.94 -11.84
CA LYS A 54 -3.93 -7.41 -12.60
C LYS A 54 -3.79 -5.93 -12.94
N GLY A 55 -2.60 -5.36 -12.72
CA GLY A 55 -2.29 -3.97 -13.05
C GLY A 55 -2.91 -2.95 -12.10
N TYR A 56 -3.42 -3.36 -10.93
CA TYR A 56 -3.87 -2.45 -9.90
C TYR A 56 -2.68 -1.90 -9.13
N ALA A 57 -2.70 -0.60 -8.83
CA ALA A 57 -1.77 -0.02 -7.87
C ALA A 57 -2.16 -0.39 -6.44
N THR A 58 -1.16 -0.56 -5.57
CA THR A 58 -1.35 -0.88 -4.16
C THR A 58 -0.86 0.27 -3.29
N ILE A 59 -1.66 0.65 -2.31
CA ILE A 59 -1.29 1.69 -1.33
C ILE A 59 -1.33 1.06 0.05
N ILE A 60 -0.19 0.98 0.74
CA ILE A 60 -0.16 0.48 2.11
C ILE A 60 -0.67 1.58 3.05
N SER A 61 -1.56 1.23 3.99
CA SER A 61 -2.23 2.22 4.84
C SER A 61 -2.17 1.89 6.33
N HIS A 62 -2.02 2.95 7.12
CA HIS A 62 -2.27 2.95 8.57
C HIS A 62 -3.75 2.74 8.92
N ARG A 63 -4.01 2.60 10.22
CA ARG A 63 -5.35 2.68 10.84
C ARG A 63 -5.53 3.90 11.73
N SER A 64 -6.78 4.33 11.94
CA SER A 64 -7.09 5.54 12.72
C SER A 64 -6.48 5.52 14.13
N GLY A 65 -6.50 4.39 14.82
CA GLY A 65 -5.65 4.11 15.99
C GLY A 65 -4.41 3.34 15.56
N GLU A 66 -3.23 3.93 15.75
CA GLU A 66 -1.93 3.29 15.49
C GLU A 66 -1.10 3.22 16.77
N THR A 67 -0.08 2.38 16.72
CA THR A 67 0.99 2.31 17.72
C THR A 67 2.27 2.88 17.14
N GLU A 68 3.38 2.76 17.87
CA GLU A 68 4.72 3.05 17.39
C GLU A 68 5.26 2.01 16.39
N ASP A 69 4.58 0.88 16.22
CA ASP A 69 4.98 -0.20 15.28
C ASP A 69 5.10 0.35 13.85
N THR A 70 6.20 0.03 13.17
CA THR A 70 6.52 0.57 11.85
C THR A 70 6.31 -0.40 10.70
N ILE A 71 5.79 -1.61 10.93
CA ILE A 71 5.79 -2.74 9.98
C ILE A 71 5.22 -2.40 8.60
N ILE A 72 4.25 -1.49 8.54
CA ILE A 72 3.65 -1.07 7.26
C ILE A 72 4.64 -0.35 6.34
N SER A 73 5.70 0.25 6.90
CA SER A 73 6.79 0.89 6.16
C SER A 73 7.65 -0.16 5.48
N ASP A 74 8.06 -1.18 6.23
CA ASP A 74 8.84 -2.32 5.75
C ASP A 74 8.04 -3.13 4.71
N ILE A 75 6.74 -3.37 4.95
CA ILE A 75 5.85 -4.02 3.95
C ILE A 75 5.77 -3.21 2.66
N ALA A 76 5.65 -1.86 2.75
CA ALA A 76 5.55 -1.01 1.57
C ALA A 76 6.79 -1.10 0.68
N VAL A 77 7.98 -1.14 1.29
CA VAL A 77 9.26 -1.28 0.56
C VAL A 77 9.45 -2.72 0.07
N ALA A 78 9.25 -3.73 0.93
CA ALA A 78 9.44 -5.14 0.58
C ALA A 78 8.57 -5.59 -0.59
N THR A 79 7.35 -5.06 -0.71
CA THR A 79 6.42 -5.38 -1.79
C THR A 79 6.51 -4.42 -2.98
N ASN A 80 7.44 -3.45 -2.94
CA ASN A 80 7.56 -2.38 -3.92
C ASN A 80 6.20 -1.72 -4.23
N ALA A 81 5.38 -1.49 -3.19
CA ALA A 81 4.02 -0.95 -3.35
C ALA A 81 4.05 0.45 -3.96
N GLY A 82 5.11 1.22 -3.65
CA GLY A 82 5.36 2.53 -4.25
C GLY A 82 4.57 3.69 -3.66
N GLN A 83 3.52 3.38 -2.90
CA GLN A 83 2.70 4.36 -2.22
C GLN A 83 2.37 3.87 -0.82
N ILE A 84 2.46 4.80 0.13
CA ILE A 84 2.08 4.58 1.52
C ILE A 84 1.24 5.77 2.00
N LYS A 85 0.19 5.47 2.76
CA LYS A 85 -0.64 6.45 3.46
C LYS A 85 -0.44 6.23 4.95
N ALA A 86 0.45 7.00 5.57
CA ALA A 86 0.79 6.87 6.99
C ALA A 86 0.30 8.04 7.88
N GLY A 87 -0.56 8.93 7.36
CA GLY A 87 -1.13 10.06 8.13
C GLY A 87 -0.27 11.32 8.08
N SER A 88 -0.58 12.33 8.88
CA SER A 88 0.17 13.59 8.90
C SER A 88 1.52 13.49 9.63
N LEU A 89 2.45 14.39 9.33
CA LEU A 89 3.76 14.51 9.96
C LEU A 89 3.68 15.23 11.33
N SER A 90 2.86 14.73 12.25
CA SER A 90 2.61 15.42 13.54
C SER A 90 2.60 14.50 14.76
N ARG A 91 1.91 13.36 14.68
CA ARG A 91 1.78 12.42 15.80
C ARG A 91 2.83 11.32 15.68
N THR A 92 3.42 10.92 16.80
CA THR A 92 4.49 9.91 16.84
C THR A 92 4.07 8.59 16.21
N ASP A 93 2.81 8.17 16.40
CA ASP A 93 2.21 6.97 15.79
C ASP A 93 2.18 7.01 14.24
N ARG A 94 2.42 8.18 13.64
CA ARG A 94 2.60 8.40 12.19
C ARG A 94 4.05 8.64 11.84
N ILE A 95 4.72 9.55 12.56
CA ILE A 95 6.11 9.93 12.31
C ILE A 95 7.03 8.72 12.38
N CYS A 96 6.80 7.76 13.28
CA CYS A 96 7.63 6.56 13.37
C CYS A 96 7.69 5.77 12.04
N LYS A 97 6.59 5.72 11.28
CA LYS A 97 6.55 5.07 9.96
C LYS A 97 7.41 5.83 8.94
N TYR A 98 7.30 7.16 8.90
CA TYR A 98 8.12 7.98 8.01
C TYR A 98 9.61 7.89 8.37
N ASN A 99 9.95 7.92 9.66
CA ASN A 99 11.32 7.74 10.12
C ASN A 99 11.86 6.36 9.75
N GLN A 100 11.03 5.32 9.77
CA GLN A 100 11.44 4.00 9.30
C GLN A 100 11.72 3.97 7.81
N LEU A 101 10.94 4.68 6.98
CA LEU A 101 11.24 4.81 5.55
C LEU A 101 12.58 5.50 5.31
N LEU A 102 12.92 6.54 6.08
CA LEU A 102 14.24 7.19 6.00
C LEU A 102 15.37 6.23 6.36
N ARG A 103 15.20 5.40 7.40
CA ARG A 103 16.19 4.37 7.76
C ARG A 103 16.35 3.31 6.68
N ILE A 104 15.25 2.84 6.09
CA ILE A 104 15.29 1.85 5.02
C ILE A 104 15.98 2.44 3.77
N GLU A 105 15.71 3.71 3.45
CA GLU A 105 16.39 4.42 2.36
C GLU A 105 17.90 4.53 2.63
N GLU A 106 18.30 4.93 3.83
CA GLU A 106 19.71 5.01 4.26
C GLU A 106 20.39 3.63 4.16
N GLU A 107 19.72 2.56 4.60
CA GLU A 107 20.24 1.18 4.55
C GLU A 107 20.41 0.67 3.11
N LEU A 108 19.48 1.00 2.22
CA LEU A 108 19.54 0.61 0.80
C LEU A 108 20.61 1.40 0.04
N GLY A 109 20.93 2.63 0.46
CA GLY A 109 21.89 3.52 -0.20
C GLY A 109 21.57 3.69 -1.69
N ASP A 110 22.56 3.48 -2.55
CA ASP A 110 22.43 3.62 -4.01
C ASP A 110 21.41 2.65 -4.67
N LYS A 111 20.92 1.65 -3.92
CA LYS A 111 19.87 0.73 -4.41
C LYS A 111 18.47 1.31 -4.25
N ALA A 112 18.30 2.38 -3.47
CA ALA A 112 17.01 3.03 -3.29
C ALA A 112 16.59 3.79 -4.56
N VAL A 113 15.33 3.62 -4.98
CA VAL A 113 14.75 4.35 -6.10
C VAL A 113 13.41 4.94 -5.68
N TYR A 114 13.27 6.25 -5.83
CA TYR A 114 12.05 6.99 -5.54
C TYR A 114 11.39 7.55 -6.81
N GLY A 115 10.06 7.72 -6.78
CA GLY A 115 9.37 8.53 -7.79
C GLY A 115 9.04 7.86 -9.12
N LYS A 116 8.93 6.52 -9.18
CA LYS A 116 8.41 5.85 -10.39
C LYS A 116 6.94 6.23 -10.61
N ALA A 117 6.57 6.55 -11.85
CA ALA A 117 5.17 6.80 -12.19
C ALA A 117 4.33 5.52 -12.01
N TYR A 118 3.32 5.57 -11.12
CA TYR A 118 2.39 4.45 -10.86
C TYR A 118 1.07 4.59 -11.60
N LEU A 119 0.75 5.79 -12.08
CA LEU A 119 -0.30 5.97 -13.06
C LEU A 119 0.25 5.48 -14.40
N LYS A 120 -0.37 4.46 -14.98
CA LYS A 120 -0.24 4.18 -16.42
C LYS A 120 -0.93 5.31 -17.15
N ILE A 121 -0.25 6.45 -17.24
CA ILE A 121 -0.59 7.53 -18.14
C ILE A 121 -0.07 7.07 -19.49
N ASP A 122 -1.00 6.71 -20.39
CA ASP A 122 -0.68 6.62 -21.81
C ASP A 122 -0.30 8.01 -22.33
#